data_AF-A0A348N0K9-F1
#
_entry.id   AF-A0A348N0K9-F1
#
_cell.length_a   1.000
_cell.length_b   1.000
_cell.length_c   1.000
_cell.angle_alpha   90.00
_cell.angle_beta   90.00
_cell.angle_gamma   90.00
#
_symmetry.space_group_name_H-M   'P 1'
#
loop_
_entity.id
_entity.type
_entity.pdbx_description
1 polymer ?
#
loop_
_entity_poly.entity_id
_entity_poly.type
_entity_poly.pdbx_seq_one_letter_code
_entity_poly.pdbx_strand_id
1 'polypeptide(L)'
;DDVALSSRIIAMTDWCHGLMYGLSIAGLSDEIELSKDSQGFINDLVKISQADHQLVTEENEDENDFAELCEYLRMGLFVLYNELQPNTATV
;
A
#
# COMPACT_ATOMS: atom_id res chain seq x y z
N ASP A 1 -9.51 -7.34 -18.62
CA ASP A 1 -8.14 -7.77 -18.34
C ASP A 1 -8.22 -9.27 -18.12
N ASP A 2 -7.34 -10.07 -18.74
CA ASP A 2 -7.46 -11.53 -18.81
C ASP A 2 -6.48 -12.24 -17.85
N VAL A 3 -5.88 -11.50 -16.90
CA VAL A 3 -4.95 -12.02 -15.90
C VAL A 3 -5.72 -12.54 -14.68
N ALA A 4 -5.42 -13.76 -14.25
CA ALA A 4 -6.03 -14.40 -13.08
C ALA A 4 -5.86 -13.54 -11.81
N LEU A 5 -6.94 -13.42 -11.02
CA LEU A 5 -6.98 -12.62 -9.80
C LEU A 5 -5.84 -12.95 -8.83
N SER A 6 -5.55 -14.24 -8.65
CA SER A 6 -4.43 -14.72 -7.82
C SER A 6 -3.08 -14.13 -8.24
N SER A 7 -2.81 -14.04 -9.54
CA SER A 7 -1.57 -13.45 -10.07
C SER A 7 -1.50 -11.94 -9.80
N ARG A 8 -2.64 -11.25 -9.85
CA ARG A 8 -2.71 -9.81 -9.56
C ARG A 8 -2.56 -9.53 -8.07
N ILE A 9 -3.10 -10.39 -7.20
CA ILE A 9 -2.91 -10.30 -5.74
C ILE A 9 -1.44 -10.49 -5.40
N ILE A 10 -0.77 -11.49 -5.98
CA ILE A 10 0.68 -11.67 -5.81
C ILE A 10 1.41 -10.39 -6.22
N ALA A 11 1.12 -9.84 -7.40
CA ALA A 11 1.73 -8.60 -7.87
C ALA A 11 1.47 -7.41 -6.94
N MET A 12 0.27 -7.30 -6.36
CA MET A 12 -0.06 -6.28 -5.36
C MET A 12 0.76 -6.46 -4.08
N THR A 13 0.90 -7.68 -3.55
CA THR A 13 1.72 -7.94 -2.36
C THR A 13 3.19 -7.63 -2.60
N ASP A 14 3.73 -7.98 -3.78
CA ASP A 14 5.09 -7.64 -4.20
C ASP A 14 5.28 -6.13 -4.33
N TRP A 15 4.29 -5.41 -4.83
CA TRP A 15 4.30 -3.95 -4.89
C TRP A 15 4.36 -3.33 -3.49
N CYS A 16 3.57 -3.85 -2.53
CA CYS A 16 3.62 -3.41 -1.14
C CYS A 16 5.01 -3.64 -0.53
N HIS A 17 5.62 -4.80 -0.76
CA HIS A 17 7.00 -5.08 -0.33
C HIS A 17 8.01 -4.09 -0.92
N GLY A 18 7.93 -3.85 -2.23
CA GLY A 18 8.81 -2.91 -2.92
C GLY A 18 8.66 -1.48 -2.41
N LEU A 19 7.43 -1.03 -2.14
CA LEU A 19 7.15 0.28 -1.57
C LEU A 19 7.77 0.41 -0.17
N MET A 20 7.52 -0.54 0.73
CA MET A 20 8.10 -0.52 2.08
C MET A 20 9.64 -0.53 2.05
N TYR A 21 10.22 -1.35 1.19
CA TYR A 21 11.67 -1.39 0.99
C TYR A 21 12.21 -0.03 0.53
N GLY A 22 11.57 0.58 -0.47
CA GLY A 22 11.92 1.90 -0.96
C GLY A 22 11.82 2.99 0.12
N LEU A 23 10.75 2.98 0.92
CA LEU A 23 10.57 3.92 2.03
C LEU A 23 11.67 3.77 3.09
N SER A 24 12.06 2.53 3.42
CA SER A 24 13.14 2.27 4.37
C SER A 24 14.49 2.80 3.88
N ILE A 25 14.79 2.66 2.58
CA ILE A 25 16.00 3.21 1.96
C ILE A 25 15.96 4.74 1.92
N ALA A 26 14.78 5.32 1.70
CA ALA A 26 14.58 6.77 1.68
C ALA A 26 14.71 7.40 3.08
N GLY A 27 14.90 6.60 4.13
CA GLY A 27 15.08 7.08 5.50
C GLY A 27 13.78 7.26 6.27
N LEU A 28 12.66 6.72 5.78
CA LEU A 28 11.44 6.65 6.57
C LEU A 28 11.69 5.72 7.77
N SER A 29 11.66 6.30 8.95
CA SER A 29 11.95 5.64 10.22
C SER A 29 11.01 6.18 11.30
N ASP A 30 11.01 5.55 12.47
CA ASP A 30 10.19 5.94 13.62
C ASP A 30 10.49 7.36 14.13
N GLU A 31 11.58 7.98 13.67
CA GLU A 31 11.95 9.37 13.99
C GLU A 31 11.14 10.40 13.18
N ILE A 32 10.48 10.00 12.08
CA ILE A 32 9.61 10.87 11.29
C ILE A 32 8.22 10.89 11.92
N GLU A 33 7.81 12.04 12.46
CA GLU A 33 6.45 12.23 12.96
C GLU A 33 5.45 12.25 11.80
N LEU A 34 4.76 11.14 11.60
CA LEU A 34 3.64 10.99 10.68
C LEU A 34 2.30 11.17 11.39
N SER A 35 1.29 11.59 10.64
CA SER A 35 -0.10 11.59 11.05
C SER A 35 -0.58 10.17 11.38
N LYS A 36 -1.66 10.08 12.17
CA LYS A 36 -2.27 8.79 12.51
C LYS A 36 -2.73 8.02 11.28
N ASP A 37 -3.18 8.74 10.24
CA ASP A 37 -3.67 8.15 9.01
C ASP A 37 -2.51 7.52 8.23
N SER A 38 -1.38 8.22 8.09
CA SER A 38 -0.18 7.67 7.46
C SER A 38 0.44 6.52 8.24
N GLN A 39 0.45 6.59 9.58
CA GLN A 39 0.88 5.46 10.42
C GLN A 39 -0.05 4.25 10.26
N GLY A 40 -1.37 4.47 10.22
CA GLY A 40 -2.36 3.44 9.95
C GLY A 40 -2.13 2.77 8.60
N PHE A 41 -1.94 3.58 7.56
CA PHE A 41 -1.65 3.10 6.22
C PHE A 41 -0.38 2.25 6.16
N ILE A 42 0.73 2.67 6.79
CA ILE A 42 1.97 1.87 6.83
C ILE A 42 1.75 0.53 7.52
N ASN A 43 1.02 0.51 8.64
CA ASN A 43 0.71 -0.72 9.35
C ASN A 43 -0.14 -1.67 8.50
N ASP A 44 -1.11 -1.15 7.75
CA ASP A 44 -1.93 -1.95 6.87
C ASP A 44 -1.15 -2.43 5.64
N LEU A 45 -0.24 -1.62 5.11
CA LEU A 45 0.68 -2.01 4.03
C LEU A 45 1.52 -3.24 4.43
N VAL A 46 2.01 -3.28 5.67
CA VAL A 46 2.72 -4.46 6.22
C VAL A 46 1.80 -5.68 6.26
N LYS A 47 0.56 -5.54 6.74
CA LYS A 47 -0.39 -6.68 6.79
C LYS A 47 -0.72 -7.20 5.39
N ILE A 48 -0.99 -6.29 4.44
CA ILE A 48 -1.32 -6.64 3.05
C ILE A 48 -0.14 -7.35 2.39
N SER A 49 1.09 -6.90 2.64
CA SER A 49 2.29 -7.56 2.09
C SER A 49 2.45 -9.02 2.55
N GLN A 50 1.88 -9.38 3.70
CA GLN A 50 1.93 -10.72 4.29
C GLN A 50 0.69 -11.56 3.95
N ALA A 51 -0.22 -11.06 3.12
CA ALA A 51 -1.46 -11.76 2.79
C ALA A 51 -1.18 -13.07 2.03
N ASP A 52 -1.88 -14.13 2.42
CA ASP A 52 -1.81 -15.43 1.74
C ASP A 52 -2.74 -15.43 0.51
N HIS A 53 -2.15 -15.69 -0.65
CA HIS A 53 -2.85 -15.71 -1.94
C HIS A 53 -3.47 -17.08 -2.26
N GLN A 54 -3.24 -18.11 -1.44
CA GLN A 54 -3.75 -19.47 -1.68
C GLN A 54 -5.25 -19.62 -1.40
N LEU A 55 -5.88 -18.65 -0.74
CA LEU A 55 -7.28 -18.71 -0.30
C LEU A 55 -8.26 -17.99 -1.23
N VAL A 56 -7.77 -17.36 -2.30
CA VAL A 56 -8.57 -16.50 -3.17
C VAL A 56 -9.27 -17.31 -4.25
N THR A 57 -10.59 -17.12 -4.39
CA THR A 57 -11.39 -17.72 -5.45
C THR A 57 -11.54 -16.76 -6.63
N GLU A 58 -11.93 -17.23 -7.81
CA GLU A 58 -12.17 -16.33 -8.97
C GLU A 58 -13.62 -15.83 -9.00
N GLU A 59 -14.20 -15.58 -7.84
CA GLU A 59 -15.58 -15.12 -7.71
C GLU A 59 -15.66 -13.59 -7.92
N ASN A 60 -16.83 -13.10 -8.38
CA ASN A 60 -17.01 -11.66 -8.66
C ASN A 60 -16.87 -10.77 -7.41
N GLU A 61 -17.09 -11.31 -6.21
CA GLU A 61 -16.91 -10.60 -4.94
C GLU A 61 -15.42 -10.35 -4.68
N ASP A 62 -14.57 -11.36 -4.88
CA ASP A 62 -13.11 -11.25 -4.74
C ASP A 62 -12.51 -10.23 -5.74
N GLU A 63 -13.10 -10.07 -6.92
CA GLU A 63 -12.73 -9.05 -7.90
C GLU A 63 -13.03 -7.61 -7.42
N ASN A 64 -14.18 -7.38 -6.79
CA ASN A 64 -14.53 -6.07 -6.24
C ASN A 64 -13.65 -5.73 -5.03
N ASP A 65 -13.44 -6.69 -4.13
CA ASP A 65 -12.59 -6.53 -2.96
C ASP A 65 -11.14 -6.20 -3.35
N PHE A 66 -10.63 -6.86 -4.40
CA PHE A 66 -9.33 -6.53 -4.95
C PHE A 66 -9.25 -5.09 -5.48
N ALA A 67 -10.28 -4.62 -6.18
CA ALA A 67 -10.33 -3.25 -6.68
C ALA A 67 -10.37 -2.24 -5.52
N GLU A 68 -11.13 -2.51 -4.48
CA GLU A 68 -11.19 -1.67 -3.27
C GLU A 68 -9.83 -1.61 -2.56
N LEU A 69 -9.12 -2.74 -2.42
CA LEU A 69 -7.77 -2.76 -1.87
C LEU A 69 -6.79 -1.95 -2.72
N CYS A 70 -6.88 -2.06 -4.05
CA CYS A 70 -6.04 -1.27 -4.95
C CYS A 70 -6.28 0.23 -4.77
N GLU A 71 -7.53 0.66 -4.63
CA GLU A 71 -7.87 2.06 -4.39
C GLU A 71 -7.43 2.53 -2.98
N TYR A 72 -7.59 1.68 -1.96
CA TYR A 72 -7.06 1.96 -0.62
C TYR A 72 -5.55 2.22 -0.66
N LEU A 73 -4.79 1.36 -1.35
CA LEU A 73 -3.35 1.51 -1.51
C LEU A 73 -2.97 2.80 -2.25
N ARG A 74 -3.68 3.15 -3.32
CA ARG A 74 -3.44 4.41 -4.06
C ARG A 74 -3.69 5.63 -3.19
N MET A 75 -4.81 5.65 -2.46
CA MET A 75 -5.18 6.79 -1.63
C MET A 75 -4.27 6.92 -0.41
N GLY A 76 -3.93 5.82 0.25
CA GLY A 76 -2.97 5.83 1.35
C GLY A 76 -1.59 6.31 0.92
N LEU A 77 -1.10 5.87 -0.25
CA LEU A 77 0.14 6.37 -0.82
C LEU A 77 0.07 7.88 -1.13
N PHE A 78 -1.07 8.36 -1.64
CA PHE A 78 -1.24 9.79 -1.91
C PHE A 78 -1.20 10.62 -0.62
N VAL A 79 -1.85 10.16 0.46
CA VAL A 79 -1.80 10.82 1.78
C VAL A 79 -0.37 10.85 2.30
N LEU A 80 0.31 9.71 2.33
CA LEU A 80 1.69 9.58 2.79
C LEU A 80 2.63 10.47 1.96
N TYR A 81 2.49 10.47 0.64
CA TYR A 81 3.33 11.27 -0.25
C TYR A 81 3.18 12.77 0.00
N ASN A 82 1.94 13.25 0.20
CA ASN A 82 1.69 14.66 0.49
C ASN A 82 2.26 15.09 1.84
N GLU A 83 2.15 14.22 2.84
CA GLU A 83 2.68 14.47 4.17
C GLU A 83 4.22 14.52 4.20
N LEU A 84 4.87 13.68 3.39
CA LEU A 84 6.32 13.65 3.27
C LEU A 84 6.90 14.77 2.38
N GLN A 85 6.07 15.60 1.76
CA GLN A 85 6.60 16.73 0.99
C GLN A 85 7.33 17.71 1.92
N PRO A 86 8.49 18.23 1.52
CA PRO A 86 9.13 19.29 2.28
C PRO A 86 8.15 20.46 2.39
N ASN A 87 7.99 21.00 3.60
CA ASN A 87 7.20 22.22 3.81
C ASN A 87 7.80 23.34 2.94
N THR A 88 7.23 23.56 1.76
CA THR A 88 7.49 24.75 0.94
C THR A 88 6.77 25.93 1.57
N ALA A 89 7.13 26.27 2.80
CA ALA A 89 6.87 27.59 3.33
C ALA A 89 7.89 28.53 2.67
N THR A 90 7.53 29.08 1.52
CA THR A 90 8.21 30.23 0.94
C THR A 90 8.14 31.38 1.94
N VAL A 91 9.29 31.74 2.50
CA VAL A 91 9.52 32.96 3.29
C VAL A 91 9.37 34.19 2.41
#